data_AF-A0A7K1DI98-F1
#
_entry.id   AF-A0A7K1DI98-F1
#
_cell.length_a   1.000
_cell.length_b   1.000
_cell.length_c   1.000
_cell.angle_alpha   90.00
_cell.angle_beta   90.00
_cell.angle_gamma   90.00
#
_symmetry.space_group_name_H-M   'P 1'
#
loop_
_entity.id
_entity.type
_entity.pdbx_description
1 polymer ?
#
loop_
_entity_poly.entity_id
_entity_poly.type
_entity_poly.pdbx_seq_one_letter_code
_entity_poly.pdbx_strand_id
1 'polypeptide(L)'
;ALDLEACSIINIKPGRVGGYLEAKKIHDLCLSRGVPVWCGGMLETGIGRAANLALAALPGFTLPGDISASARYFSRDITAPFVLDNGHIGVPNSVGIGVEPLPEMLASFRKIKTFEVRSS
;
A
#
# COMPACT_ATOMS: atom_id res chain seq x y z
N ALA A 1 19.80 -0.46 -12.31
CA ALA A 1 19.09 0.80 -12.58
C ALA A 1 19.88 1.97 -12.02
N LEU A 2 20.11 2.04 -10.70
CA LEU A 2 20.86 3.13 -10.07
C LEU A 2 22.32 3.20 -10.54
N ASP A 3 23.07 2.08 -10.49
CA ASP A 3 24.48 2.06 -10.92
C ASP A 3 24.68 2.32 -12.42
N LEU A 4 23.62 2.15 -13.21
CA LEU A 4 23.61 2.40 -14.66
C LEU A 4 22.98 3.76 -15.01
N GLU A 5 22.57 4.53 -14.00
CA GLU A 5 21.86 5.80 -14.16
C GLU A 5 20.65 5.72 -15.09
N ALA A 6 20.00 4.55 -15.14
CA ALA A 6 18.90 4.27 -16.08
C ALA A 6 17.58 4.97 -15.72
N CYS A 7 17.50 5.59 -14.54
CA CYS A 7 16.33 6.31 -14.06
C CYS A 7 16.72 7.27 -12.91
N SER A 8 15.94 8.32 -12.72
CA SER A 8 16.14 9.31 -11.66
C SER A 8 15.15 9.20 -10.50
N ILE A 9 14.08 8.41 -10.65
CA ILE A 9 12.98 8.25 -9.67
C ILE A 9 12.48 6.80 -9.73
N ILE A 10 12.15 6.21 -8.58
CA ILE A 10 11.61 4.84 -8.51
C ILE A 10 10.15 4.84 -8.04
N ASN A 11 9.28 4.24 -8.84
CA ASN A 11 7.95 3.81 -8.40
C ASN A 11 8.08 2.47 -7.67
N ILE A 12 7.71 2.39 -6.39
CA ILE A 12 7.69 1.15 -5.61
C ILE A 12 6.27 0.60 -5.54
N LYS A 13 6.09 -0.63 -6.01
CA LYS A 13 4.83 -1.41 -5.91
C LYS A 13 5.12 -2.71 -5.15
N PRO A 14 4.68 -2.87 -3.89
CA PRO A 14 5.03 -4.03 -3.06
C PRO A 14 4.71 -5.36 -3.72
N GLY A 15 3.51 -5.50 -4.31
CA GLY A 15 3.11 -6.72 -5.01
C GLY A 15 3.98 -7.07 -6.23
N ARG A 16 4.60 -6.08 -6.88
CA ARG A 16 5.49 -6.30 -8.03
C ARG A 16 6.87 -6.83 -7.63
N VAL A 17 7.32 -6.48 -6.43
CA VAL A 17 8.69 -6.77 -5.97
C VAL A 17 8.75 -7.92 -4.97
N GLY A 18 7.64 -8.62 -4.75
CA GLY A 18 7.59 -9.79 -3.85
C GLY A 18 7.20 -9.48 -2.40
N GLY A 19 6.67 -8.30 -2.12
CA GLY A 19 6.09 -7.95 -0.82
C GLY A 19 6.72 -6.73 -0.14
N TYR A 20 6.20 -6.39 1.04
CA TYR A 20 6.57 -5.17 1.77
C TYR A 20 8.00 -5.17 2.30
N LEU A 21 8.56 -6.33 2.65
CA LEU A 21 9.95 -6.43 3.11
C LEU A 21 10.94 -6.11 1.97
N GLU A 22 10.69 -6.62 0.77
CA GLU A 22 11.49 -6.29 -0.42
C GLU A 22 11.28 -4.84 -0.86
N ALA A 23 10.04 -4.34 -0.79
CA ALA A 23 9.76 -2.92 -1.03
C ALA A 23 10.55 -2.00 -0.10
N LYS A 24 10.68 -2.37 1.18
CA LYS A 24 11.49 -1.63 2.15
C LYS A 24 12.99 -1.69 1.81
N LYS A 25 13.53 -2.84 1.41
CA LYS A 25 14.95 -2.93 0.99
C LYS A 25 15.24 -2.02 -0.21
N ILE A 26 14.34 -1.99 -1.19
CA ILE A 26 14.45 -1.08 -2.35
C ILE A 26 14.38 0.38 -1.91
N HIS A 27 13.43 0.71 -1.05
CA HIS A 27 13.30 2.04 -0.46
C HIS A 27 14.59 2.48 0.23
N ASP A 28 15.14 1.66 1.13
CA ASP A 28 16.32 1.99 1.92
C ASP A 28 17.55 2.21 1.02
N LEU A 29 17.69 1.38 -0.03
CA LEU A 29 18.72 1.58 -1.04
C LEU A 29 18.55 2.91 -1.77
N CYS A 30 17.34 3.26 -2.22
CA CYS A 30 17.08 4.54 -2.90
C CYS A 30 17.35 5.73 -1.99
N LEU A 31 16.87 5.67 -0.73
CA LEU A 31 17.06 6.70 0.28
C LEU A 31 18.55 6.94 0.54
N SER A 32 19.35 5.88 0.72
CA SER A 32 20.80 5.99 0.94
C SER A 32 21.57 6.61 -0.24
N ARG A 33 20.99 6.56 -1.44
CA ARG A 33 21.55 7.13 -2.67
C ARG A 33 20.96 8.48 -3.03
N GLY A 34 20.06 9.02 -2.20
CA GLY A 34 19.35 10.28 -2.48
C GLY A 34 18.40 10.19 -3.68
N VAL A 35 17.98 8.99 -4.08
CA VAL A 35 17.05 8.78 -5.18
C VAL A 35 15.62 8.82 -4.62
N PRO A 36 14.77 9.77 -5.04
CA PRO A 36 13.40 9.86 -4.54
C PRO A 36 12.56 8.69 -5.03
N VAL A 37 11.59 8.31 -4.19
CA VAL A 37 10.64 7.24 -4.51
C VAL A 37 9.20 7.72 -4.35
N TRP A 38 8.28 6.99 -4.96
CA TRP A 38 6.84 7.14 -4.71
C TRP A 38 6.17 5.77 -4.68
N CYS A 39 5.05 5.69 -3.96
CA CYS A 39 4.32 4.44 -3.78
C CYS A 39 3.29 4.29 -4.90
N GLY A 40 3.46 3.27 -5.74
CA GLY A 40 2.51 2.95 -6.79
C GLY A 40 1.36 2.07 -6.30
N GLY A 41 0.16 2.33 -6.82
CA GLY A 41 -1.01 1.50 -6.60
C GLY A 41 -1.21 0.45 -7.71
N MET A 42 -2.04 -0.54 -7.39
CA MET A 42 -2.50 -1.63 -8.24
C MET A 42 -4.02 -1.87 -8.09
N LEU A 43 -4.79 -0.80 -7.82
CA LEU A 43 -6.24 -0.84 -7.60
C LEU A 43 -6.63 -1.70 -6.38
N GLU A 44 -5.85 -1.60 -5.31
CA GLU A 44 -6.06 -2.38 -4.10
C GLU A 44 -7.35 -2.02 -3.38
N THR A 45 -7.97 -3.03 -2.78
CA THR A 45 -8.95 -2.83 -1.71
C THR A 45 -8.31 -2.11 -0.52
N GLY A 46 -9.14 -1.72 0.46
CA GLY A 46 -8.66 -1.08 1.68
C GLY A 46 -7.55 -1.83 2.43
N ILE A 47 -7.47 -3.16 2.30
CA ILE A 47 -6.40 -3.98 2.90
C ILE A 47 -5.03 -3.59 2.31
N GLY A 48 -4.88 -3.67 0.99
CA GLY A 48 -3.62 -3.33 0.33
C GLY A 48 -3.34 -1.83 0.38
N ARG A 49 -4.40 -1.00 0.32
CA ARG A 49 -4.29 0.46 0.46
C ARG A 49 -3.69 0.87 1.80
N ALA A 50 -4.17 0.28 2.90
CA ALA A 50 -3.67 0.54 4.24
C ALA A 50 -2.17 0.24 4.36
N ALA A 51 -1.75 -0.92 3.87
CA ALA A 51 -0.35 -1.32 3.89
C ALA A 51 0.53 -0.45 2.96
N ASN A 52 0.00 -0.02 1.81
CA ASN A 52 0.68 0.94 0.94
C ASN A 52 0.82 2.33 1.60
N LEU A 53 -0.18 2.80 2.35
CA LEU A 53 -0.09 4.05 3.13
C LEU A 53 1.01 3.98 4.18
N ALA A 54 1.09 2.87 4.92
CA ALA A 54 2.15 2.66 5.90
C ALA A 54 3.54 2.68 5.25
N LEU A 55 3.70 2.05 4.08
CA LEU A 55 4.95 2.12 3.32
C LEU A 55 5.27 3.54 2.84
N ALA A 56 4.27 4.24 2.29
CA ALA A 56 4.43 5.60 1.77
C ALA A 56 4.70 6.65 2.86
N ALA A 57 4.48 6.31 4.14
CA ALA A 57 4.81 7.17 5.28
C ALA A 57 6.32 7.17 5.62
N LEU A 58 7.13 6.31 4.99
CA LEU A 58 8.58 6.28 5.20
C LEU A 58 9.28 7.51 4.59
N PRO A 59 10.41 7.96 5.16
CA PRO A 59 11.17 9.10 4.62
C PRO A 59 11.75 8.78 3.24
N GLY A 60 11.63 9.70 2.28
CA GLY A 60 12.10 9.48 0.90
C GLY A 60 10.97 9.21 -0.10
N PHE A 61 9.77 8.90 0.38
CA PHE A 61 8.53 9.04 -0.38
C PHE A 61 8.14 10.53 -0.49
N THR A 62 8.85 11.27 -1.33
CA THR A 62 8.74 12.74 -1.43
C THR A 62 7.86 13.22 -2.58
N LEU A 63 7.34 12.29 -3.39
CA LEU A 63 6.43 12.57 -4.49
C LEU A 63 5.06 11.95 -4.17
N PRO A 64 3.94 12.56 -4.63
CA PRO A 64 2.60 12.00 -4.46
C PRO A 64 2.52 10.57 -5.01
N GLY A 65 1.98 9.66 -4.21
CA GLY A 65 1.78 8.26 -4.61
C GLY A 65 0.43 8.01 -5.27
N ASP A 66 0.30 6.86 -5.93
CA ASP A 66 -0.96 6.37 -6.53
C ASP A 66 -1.84 5.66 -5.48
N ILE A 67 -2.02 6.30 -4.32
CA ILE A 67 -2.83 5.80 -3.22
C ILE A 67 -4.05 6.71 -3.04
N SER A 68 -4.99 6.63 -3.98
CA SER A 68 -6.16 7.52 -3.98
C SER A 68 -7.19 7.16 -2.89
N ALA A 69 -8.23 7.98 -2.73
CA ALA A 69 -9.39 7.61 -1.91
C ALA A 69 -10.11 6.37 -2.49
N SER A 70 -10.75 5.60 -1.61
CA SER A 70 -11.42 4.33 -1.98
C SER A 70 -12.52 4.55 -3.03
N ALA A 71 -13.27 5.64 -2.88
CA ALA A 71 -14.37 6.03 -3.77
C ALA A 71 -13.93 6.31 -5.22
N ARG A 72 -12.63 6.45 -5.50
CA ARG A 72 -12.12 6.53 -6.88
C ARG A 72 -12.30 5.22 -7.64
N TYR A 73 -12.26 4.09 -6.94
CA TYR A 73 -12.23 2.75 -7.55
C TYR A 73 -13.47 1.93 -7.23
N PHE A 74 -13.99 2.04 -6.01
CA PHE A 74 -15.07 1.20 -5.53
C PHE A 74 -16.23 2.06 -5.02
N SER A 75 -17.45 1.72 -5.45
CA SER A 75 -18.67 2.27 -4.84
C SER A 75 -18.78 1.89 -3.37
N ARG A 76 -18.32 0.67 -3.02
CA ARG A 76 -18.15 0.20 -1.64
C ARG A 76 -16.93 -0.73 -1.57
N ASP A 77 -15.94 -0.35 -0.76
CA ASP A 77 -14.75 -1.15 -0.48
C ASP A 77 -15.07 -2.26 0.55
N ILE A 78 -14.15 -3.21 0.72
CA ILE A 78 -14.28 -4.29 1.72
C ILE A 78 -13.85 -3.87 3.13
N THR A 79 -13.31 -2.66 3.32
CA THR A 79 -13.00 -2.07 4.63
C THR A 79 -13.78 -0.76 4.81
N ALA A 80 -13.67 -0.12 5.98
CA ALA A 80 -14.02 1.29 6.10
C ALA A 80 -13.25 2.11 5.05
N PRO A 81 -13.89 3.07 4.35
CA PRO A 81 -13.29 3.72 3.21
C PRO A 81 -12.21 4.71 3.64
N PHE A 82 -11.07 4.67 2.97
CA PHE A 82 -10.10 5.76 2.97
C PHE A 82 -10.65 6.95 2.19
N VAL A 83 -10.68 8.10 2.85
CA VAL A 83 -11.16 9.38 2.33
C VAL A 83 -10.00 10.34 2.12
N LEU A 84 -10.15 11.24 1.14
CA LEU A 84 -9.18 12.29 0.89
C LEU A 84 -9.54 13.51 1.76
N ASP A 85 -8.55 14.04 2.46
CA ASP A 85 -8.64 15.31 3.19
C ASP A 85 -7.51 16.23 2.72
N ASN A 86 -7.87 17.33 2.06
CA ASN A 86 -6.92 18.32 1.53
C ASN A 86 -5.74 17.69 0.75
N GLY A 87 -6.03 16.71 -0.13
CA GLY A 87 -5.02 16.02 -0.94
C GLY A 87 -4.24 14.92 -0.21
N HIS A 88 -4.54 14.65 1.05
CA HIS A 88 -3.88 13.65 1.88
C HIS A 88 -4.84 12.53 2.30
N ILE A 89 -4.29 11.39 2.67
CA ILE A 89 -5.04 10.28 3.28
C ILE A 89 -4.36 9.93 4.60
N GLY A 90 -5.17 9.77 5.65
CA GLY A 90 -4.68 9.38 6.97
C GLY A 90 -4.06 7.98 6.94
N VAL A 91 -2.85 7.85 7.48
CA VAL A 91 -2.20 6.55 7.69
C VAL A 91 -2.81 5.90 8.94
N PRO A 92 -3.34 4.66 8.85
CA PRO A 92 -3.82 3.94 10.03
C PRO A 92 -2.72 3.79 11.09
N ASN A 93 -3.07 3.96 12.35
CA ASN A 93 -2.10 4.03 13.46
C ASN A 93 -2.34 2.98 14.56
N SER A 94 -3.08 1.91 14.25
CA SER A 94 -3.29 0.75 15.13
C SER A 94 -2.44 -0.45 14.70
N VAL A 95 -2.45 -1.52 15.48
CA VAL A 95 -1.63 -2.72 15.26
C VAL A 95 -1.89 -3.33 13.87
N GLY A 96 -0.83 -3.84 13.23
CA GLY A 96 -0.91 -4.44 11.90
C GLY A 96 -1.03 -3.37 10.81
N ILE A 97 -1.91 -3.60 9.83
CA ILE A 97 -2.22 -2.61 8.78
C ILE A 97 -3.28 -1.59 9.24
N GLY A 98 -3.80 -1.76 10.46
CA GLY A 98 -4.73 -0.84 11.11
C GLY A 98 -6.14 -0.77 10.52
N VAL A 99 -6.51 -1.74 9.68
CA VAL A 99 -7.87 -1.92 9.14
C VAL A 99 -8.25 -3.40 9.14
N GLU A 100 -9.55 -3.65 9.24
CA GLU A 100 -10.13 -4.99 9.13
C GLU A 100 -11.18 -5.01 8.01
N PRO A 101 -11.38 -6.16 7.35
CA PRO A 101 -12.50 -6.32 6.44
C PRO A 101 -13.85 -6.19 7.16
N LEU A 102 -14.80 -5.52 6.54
CA LEU A 102 -16.19 -5.44 6.97
C LEU A 102 -16.85 -6.81 6.78
N PRO A 103 -17.34 -7.48 7.85
CA PRO A 103 -17.91 -8.82 7.76
C PRO A 103 -19.06 -8.93 6.75
N GLU A 104 -19.91 -7.92 6.68
CA GLU A 104 -21.04 -7.88 5.74
C GLU A 104 -20.59 -7.74 4.28
N MET A 105 -19.46 -7.06 4.04
CA MET A 105 -18.88 -7.00 2.69
C MET A 105 -18.31 -8.36 2.32
N LEU A 106 -17.53 -9.00 3.20
CA LEU A 106 -16.99 -10.33 2.93
C LEU A 106 -18.08 -11.39 2.72
N ALA A 107 -19.23 -11.27 3.39
CA ALA A 107 -20.37 -12.17 3.20
C ALA A 107 -21.01 -12.04 1.81
N SER A 108 -20.87 -10.89 1.14
CA SER A 108 -21.41 -10.66 -0.20
C SER A 108 -20.58 -11.27 -1.33
N PHE A 109 -19.31 -11.64 -1.05
CA PHE A 109 -18.43 -12.24 -2.04
C PHE A 109 -18.43 -13.77 -1.97
N ARG A 110 -18.23 -14.41 -3.13
CA ARG A 110 -18.08 -15.87 -3.20
C ARG A 110 -16.78 -16.29 -2.51
N LYS A 111 -16.91 -17.09 -1.45
CA LYS A 111 -15.79 -17.77 -0.80
C LYS A 111 -15.47 -19.05 -1.56
N ILE A 112 -14.22 -19.19 -2.00
CA ILE A 112 -13.78 -20.36 -2.78
C ILE A 112 -12.88 -21.32 -1.98
N LYS A 113 -12.32 -20.87 -0.84
CA LYS A 113 -11.48 -21.68 0.03
C LYS A 113 -11.33 -21.03 1.41
N THR A 114 -11.25 -21.86 2.45
CA THR A 114 -10.89 -21.45 3.81
C THR A 114 -9.64 -22.23 4.22
N PHE A 115 -8.70 -21.57 4.87
CA PHE A 115 -7.48 -22.18 5.38
C PHE A 115 -7.39 -21.92 6.88
N GLU A 116 -7.03 -22.94 7.66
CA GLU A 116 -6.63 -22.75 9.04
C GLU A 116 -5.18 -22.30 9.07
N VAL A 117 -4.94 -21.08 9.55
CA VAL A 117 -3.59 -20.61 9.85
C VAL A 117 -3.26 -21.10 11.26
N ARG A 118 -2.35 -22.06 11.37
CA ARG A 118 -1.85 -22.47 12.69
C ARG A 118 -1.00 -21.34 13.26
N SER A 119 -1.42 -20.80 14.39
CA SER A 119 -0.59 -19.92 15.21
C SER A 119 0.61 -20.73 15.72
N SER A 120 1.82 -20.25 15.42
CA SER A 120 3.06 -20.75 16.04
C SER A 120 3.18 -20.29 17.48
#